data_AF-A0A2H1IIB3-F1
#
_entry.id   AF-A0A2H1IIB3-F1
#
_cell.length_a   1.000
_cell.length_b   1.000
_cell.length_c   1.000
_cell.angle_alpha   90.00
_cell.angle_beta   90.00
_cell.angle_gamma   90.00
#
_symmetry.space_group_name_H-M   'P 1'
#
loop_
_entity.id
_entity.type
_entity.pdbx_description
1 polymer ?
#
loop_
_entity_poly.entity_id
_entity_poly.type
_entity_poly.pdbx_seq_one_letter_code
_entity_poly.pdbx_strand_id
1 'polypeptide(L)'
;MRGPIVLFAAWALHDAEETLTFPASADYVADLTGIDALRMTTKQSVAAIGLVGAALAAAGIRGVRTRGDSWFYRSSVAGLEVHVFTHLLSAAVARRYTSGVLTAVPIMWPGAAYARRELAALGKPLTAADWRYGAPTMGAVALAAHVLVRIDWLSLLRSRRNRLRRSQGCAASADADA
;
A
#
# COMPACT_ATOMS: atom_id res chain seq x y z
N MET A 1 -7.64 8.37 21.07
CA MET A 1 -7.40 7.10 20.36
C MET A 1 -5.94 7.06 19.94
N ARG A 2 -5.21 6.01 20.30
CA ARG A 2 -3.80 5.77 19.96
C ARG A 2 -3.64 4.68 18.90
N GLY A 3 -4.66 3.85 18.69
CA GLY A 3 -4.71 2.76 17.73
C GLY A 3 -4.23 3.13 16.33
N PRO A 4 -4.66 4.27 15.75
CA PRO A 4 -4.13 4.73 14.46
C PRO A 4 -2.61 4.90 14.41
N ILE A 5 -2.01 5.48 15.45
CA ILE A 5 -0.56 5.75 15.52
C ILE A 5 0.20 4.46 15.76
N VAL A 6 -0.29 3.62 16.67
CA VAL A 6 0.34 2.32 17.00
C VAL A 6 0.32 1.39 15.78
N LEU A 7 -0.81 1.32 15.06
CA LEU A 7 -0.92 0.55 13.83
C LEU A 7 0.06 1.05 12.76
N PHE A 8 0.12 2.37 12.55
CA PHE A 8 1.01 2.95 11.54
C PHE A 8 2.49 2.72 11.88
N ALA A 9 2.88 2.87 13.15
CA ALA A 9 4.25 2.60 13.58
C ALA A 9 4.63 1.13 13.42
N ALA A 10 3.74 0.21 13.79
CA ALA A 10 3.95 -1.22 13.59
C ALA A 10 4.07 -1.57 12.10
N TRP A 11 3.20 -1.00 11.26
CA TRP A 11 3.27 -1.14 9.81
C TRP A 11 4.59 -0.61 9.27
N ALA A 12 5.03 0.59 9.64
CA ALA A 12 6.26 1.18 9.13
C ALA A 12 7.51 0.34 9.49
N LEU A 13 7.54 -0.24 10.69
CA LEU A 13 8.62 -1.14 11.12
C LEU A 13 8.58 -2.47 10.35
N HIS A 14 7.39 -3.02 10.13
CA HIS A 14 7.18 -4.24 9.36
C HIS A 14 7.56 -4.05 7.88
N ASP A 15 7.11 -2.96 7.26
CA ASP A 15 7.43 -2.62 5.87
C ASP A 15 8.90 -2.25 5.67
N ALA A 16 9.64 -1.88 6.71
CA ALA A 16 11.10 -1.70 6.61
C ALA A 16 11.80 -3.04 6.29
N GLU A 17 11.36 -4.15 6.92
CA GLU A 17 11.81 -5.49 6.53
C GLU A 17 11.38 -5.80 5.10
N GLU A 18 10.10 -5.55 4.76
CA GLU A 18 9.61 -5.82 3.42
C GLU A 18 10.42 -5.06 2.38
N THR A 19 10.70 -3.77 2.57
CA THR A 19 11.49 -2.94 1.63
C THR A 19 12.84 -3.58 1.27
N LEU A 20 13.51 -4.18 2.27
CA LEU A 20 14.82 -4.79 2.10
C LEU A 20 14.76 -6.15 1.40
N THR A 21 13.63 -6.84 1.47
CA THR A 21 13.50 -8.26 1.09
C THR A 21 12.50 -8.49 -0.05
N PHE A 22 11.71 -7.48 -0.39
CA PHE A 22 10.64 -7.52 -1.38
C PHE A 22 11.14 -7.77 -2.80
N PRO A 23 12.24 -7.14 -3.29
CA PRO A 23 12.74 -7.43 -4.64
C PRO A 23 13.05 -8.91 -4.85
N ALA A 24 13.72 -9.55 -3.89
CA ALA A 24 14.03 -10.98 -3.96
C ALA A 24 12.77 -11.87 -3.92
N SER A 25 11.75 -11.46 -3.16
CA SER A 25 10.46 -12.16 -3.13
C SER A 25 9.69 -12.01 -4.45
N ALA A 26 9.68 -10.80 -5.02
CA ALA A 26 9.08 -10.52 -6.32
C ALA A 26 9.77 -11.31 -7.44
N ASP A 27 11.10 -11.41 -7.40
CA ASP A 27 11.86 -12.19 -8.36
C ASP A 27 11.52 -13.68 -8.31
N TYR A 28 11.44 -14.24 -7.11
CA TYR A 28 11.04 -15.62 -6.90
C TYR A 28 9.63 -15.92 -7.45
N VAL A 29 8.66 -15.03 -7.23
CA VAL A 29 7.30 -15.22 -7.75
C VAL A 29 7.27 -15.08 -9.27
N ALA A 30 8.04 -14.16 -9.85
CA ALA A 30 8.18 -14.03 -11.29
C ALA A 30 8.78 -15.30 -11.92
N ASP A 31 9.82 -15.89 -11.30
CA ASP A 31 10.40 -17.16 -11.74
C ASP A 31 9.39 -18.31 -11.68
N LEU A 32 8.61 -18.37 -10.61
CA LEU A 32 7.62 -19.44 -10.39
C LEU A 32 6.45 -19.37 -11.38
N THR A 33 6.03 -18.16 -11.75
CA THR A 33 4.85 -17.93 -12.60
C THR A 33 5.19 -17.70 -14.07
N GLY A 34 6.45 -17.40 -14.39
CA GLY A 34 6.88 -16.94 -15.71
C GLY A 34 6.44 -15.50 -16.04
N ILE A 35 5.95 -14.73 -15.07
CA ILE A 35 5.42 -13.37 -15.30
C ILE A 35 6.46 -12.33 -14.87
N ASP A 36 7.28 -11.87 -15.82
CA ASP A 36 8.33 -10.86 -15.55
C ASP A 36 7.78 -9.51 -15.06
N ALA A 37 6.52 -9.19 -15.37
CA ALA A 37 5.88 -7.98 -14.88
C ALA A 37 5.78 -7.92 -13.34
N LEU A 38 5.90 -9.07 -12.64
CA LEU A 38 5.91 -9.13 -11.18
C LEU A 38 7.22 -8.63 -10.57
N ARG A 39 8.32 -8.63 -11.33
CA ARG A 39 9.60 -8.11 -10.86
C ARG A 39 9.50 -6.63 -10.55
N MET A 40 10.22 -6.22 -9.52
CA MET A 40 10.27 -4.83 -9.08
C MET A 40 11.68 -4.44 -8.68
N THR A 41 12.10 -3.28 -9.17
CA THR A 41 13.34 -2.66 -8.69
C THR A 41 13.15 -2.13 -7.27
N THR A 42 14.23 -2.03 -6.50
CA THR A 42 14.22 -1.44 -5.14
C THR A 42 13.57 -0.05 -5.12
N LYS A 43 13.83 0.78 -6.14
CA LYS A 43 13.22 2.12 -6.25
C LYS A 43 11.70 2.06 -6.38
N GLN A 44 11.18 1.14 -7.19
CA GLN A 44 9.74 0.95 -7.34
C GLN A 44 9.11 0.41 -6.05
N SER A 45 9.79 -0.50 -5.36
CA SER A 45 9.32 -1.04 -4.07
C SER A 45 9.23 0.05 -3.00
N VAL A 46 10.29 0.86 -2.83
CA VAL A 46 10.30 1.99 -1.90
C VAL A 46 9.19 2.99 -2.22
N ALA A 47 9.02 3.33 -3.50
CA ALA A 47 7.96 4.25 -3.92
C ALA A 47 6.56 3.68 -3.65
N ALA A 48 6.35 2.38 -3.88
CA ALA A 48 5.06 1.72 -3.65
C ALA A 48 4.73 1.69 -2.16
N ILE A 49 5.70 1.33 -1.32
CA ILE A 49 5.59 1.35 0.14
C ILE A 49 5.26 2.76 0.65
N GLY A 50 5.90 3.79 0.09
CA GLY A 50 5.57 5.19 0.40
C GLY A 50 4.10 5.55 0.10
N LEU A 51 3.55 5.08 -1.02
CA LEU A 51 2.15 5.28 -1.38
C LEU A 51 1.19 4.53 -0.46
N VAL A 52 1.51 3.27 -0.10
CA VAL A 52 0.74 2.49 0.89
C VAL A 52 0.77 3.19 2.25
N GLY A 53 1.94 3.69 2.66
CA GLY A 53 2.10 4.47 3.90
C GLY A 53 1.26 5.73 3.91
N ALA A 54 1.21 6.48 2.81
CA ALA A 54 0.34 7.64 2.69
C ALA A 54 -1.15 7.27 2.83
N ALA A 55 -1.57 6.15 2.24
CA ALA A 55 -2.92 5.64 2.36
C ALA A 55 -3.26 5.22 3.81
N LEU A 56 -2.34 4.54 4.51
CA LEU A 56 -2.52 4.15 5.91
C LEU A 56 -2.49 5.34 6.87
N ALA A 57 -1.66 6.35 6.61
CA ALA A 57 -1.70 7.60 7.35
C ALA A 57 -3.06 8.29 7.18
N ALA A 58 -3.60 8.32 5.95
CA ALA A 58 -4.94 8.84 5.68
C ALA A 58 -6.03 8.03 6.40
N ALA A 59 -5.92 6.69 6.42
CA ALA A 59 -6.80 5.82 7.19
C ALA A 59 -6.76 6.17 8.68
N GLY A 60 -5.56 6.33 9.24
CA GLY A 60 -5.36 6.70 10.63
C GLY A 60 -5.92 8.06 10.99
N ILE A 61 -5.67 9.08 10.16
CA ILE A 61 -6.24 10.44 10.32
C ILE A 61 -7.77 10.38 10.33
N ARG A 62 -8.37 9.64 9.38
CA ARG A 62 -9.82 9.43 9.37
C ARG A 62 -10.30 8.68 10.61
N GLY A 63 -9.56 7.68 11.07
CA GLY A 63 -9.83 6.96 12.31
C GLY A 63 -9.93 7.90 13.49
N VAL A 64 -8.93 8.78 13.69
CA VAL A 64 -8.93 9.81 14.74
C VAL A 64 -10.11 10.78 14.59
N ARG A 65 -10.31 11.36 13.40
CA ARG A 65 -11.37 12.35 13.15
C ARG A 65 -12.77 11.80 13.38
N THR A 66 -12.99 10.53 13.06
CA THR A 66 -14.29 9.85 13.19
C THR A 66 -14.42 9.06 14.49
N ARG A 67 -13.45 9.18 15.41
CA ARG A 67 -13.41 8.41 16.67
C ARG A 67 -13.67 6.90 16.43
N GLY A 68 -13.06 6.35 15.39
CA GLY A 68 -13.10 4.93 15.04
C GLY A 68 -14.23 4.49 14.10
N ASP A 69 -15.10 5.40 13.65
CA ASP A 69 -16.24 5.06 12.75
C ASP A 69 -15.86 4.99 11.27
N SER A 70 -14.68 5.47 10.88
CA SER A 70 -14.23 5.44 9.49
C SER A 70 -14.13 4.01 8.98
N TRP A 71 -15.02 3.62 8.05
CA TRP A 71 -14.96 2.33 7.35
C TRP A 71 -13.57 2.03 6.79
N PHE A 72 -12.89 3.03 6.21
CA PHE A 72 -11.55 2.84 5.66
C PHE A 72 -10.53 2.50 6.75
N TYR A 73 -10.61 3.14 7.92
CA TYR A 73 -9.73 2.83 9.05
C TYR A 73 -9.97 1.41 9.56
N ARG A 74 -11.25 1.06 9.77
CA ARG A 74 -11.65 -0.24 10.30
C ARG A 74 -11.29 -1.39 9.36
N SER A 75 -11.51 -1.20 8.06
CA SER A 75 -11.11 -2.15 7.03
C SER A 75 -9.59 -2.26 6.94
N SER A 76 -8.83 -1.16 7.07
CA SER A 76 -7.37 -1.24 7.13
C SER A 76 -6.87 -2.02 8.35
N VAL A 77 -7.46 -1.83 9.54
CA VAL A 77 -7.09 -2.63 10.73
C VAL A 77 -7.33 -4.12 10.47
N ALA A 78 -8.52 -4.48 9.97
CA ALA A 78 -8.86 -5.87 9.68
C ALA A 78 -7.96 -6.47 8.59
N GLY A 79 -7.73 -5.74 7.50
CA GLY A 79 -6.91 -6.16 6.37
C GLY A 79 -5.45 -6.35 6.76
N LEU A 80 -4.89 -5.45 7.56
CA LEU A 80 -3.52 -5.56 8.05
C LEU A 80 -3.34 -6.69 9.07
N GLU A 81 -4.36 -7.00 9.88
CA GLU A 81 -4.31 -8.17 10.74
C GLU A 81 -4.34 -9.47 9.92
N VAL A 82 -5.12 -9.54 8.83
CA VAL A 82 -5.10 -10.66 7.88
C VAL A 82 -3.75 -10.76 7.15
N HIS A 83 -3.16 -9.63 6.75
CA HIS A 83 -1.87 -9.55 6.05
C HIS A 83 -0.72 -10.24 6.80
N VAL A 84 -0.73 -10.17 8.14
CA VAL A 84 0.23 -10.90 8.97
C VAL A 84 0.25 -12.39 8.61
N PHE A 85 -0.93 -13.00 8.48
CA PHE A 85 -1.05 -14.43 8.24
C PHE A 85 -0.72 -14.81 6.80
N THR A 86 -0.86 -13.88 5.83
CA THR A 86 -0.42 -14.13 4.46
C THR A 86 1.10 -14.28 4.35
N HIS A 87 1.87 -13.61 5.21
CA HIS A 87 3.33 -13.81 5.29
C HIS A 87 3.71 -15.19 5.82
N LEU A 88 3.03 -15.64 6.88
CA LEU A 88 3.25 -16.99 7.42
C LEU A 88 2.88 -18.07 6.41
N LEU A 89 1.75 -17.90 5.72
CA LEU A 89 1.31 -18.82 4.68
C LEU A 89 2.32 -18.85 3.52
N SER A 90 2.79 -17.67 3.07
CA SER A 90 3.77 -17.57 1.99
C SER A 90 5.08 -18.27 2.35
N ALA A 91 5.59 -18.05 3.57
CA ALA A 91 6.79 -18.73 4.05
C ALA A 91 6.61 -20.24 4.15
N ALA A 92 5.46 -20.71 4.64
CA ALA A 92 5.15 -22.13 4.78
C ALA A 92 5.03 -22.82 3.40
N VAL A 93 4.33 -22.21 2.46
CA VAL A 93 4.15 -22.73 1.09
C VAL A 93 5.47 -22.74 0.34
N ALA A 94 6.25 -21.65 0.42
CA ALA A 94 7.54 -21.54 -0.26
C ALA A 94 8.66 -22.32 0.45
N ARG A 95 8.43 -22.80 1.68
CA ARG A 95 9.39 -23.51 2.55
C ARG A 95 10.73 -22.77 2.68
N ARG A 96 10.66 -21.44 2.74
CA ARG A 96 11.81 -20.54 2.79
C ARG A 96 11.43 -19.24 3.47
N TYR A 97 12.45 -18.44 3.77
CA TYR A 97 12.25 -17.07 4.18
C TYR A 97 11.55 -16.27 3.06
N THR A 98 10.46 -15.58 3.40
CA THR A 98 9.74 -14.65 2.54
C THR A 98 9.71 -13.28 3.20
N SER A 99 9.66 -12.23 2.38
CA SER A 99 9.56 -10.84 2.83
C SER A 99 8.49 -10.68 3.91
N GLY A 100 8.83 -10.01 5.02
CA GLY A 100 7.90 -9.69 6.11
C GLY A 100 7.65 -10.82 7.13
N VAL A 101 8.17 -12.03 6.92
CA VAL A 101 7.90 -13.15 7.85
C VAL A 101 8.50 -12.92 9.24
N LEU A 102 9.62 -12.21 9.35
CA LEU A 102 10.30 -12.00 10.62
C LEU A 102 9.52 -11.04 11.53
N THR A 103 8.95 -10.00 10.96
CA THR A 103 8.26 -8.93 11.71
C THR A 103 6.75 -9.05 11.72
N ALA A 104 6.14 -9.88 10.87
CA ALA A 104 4.69 -10.07 10.79
C ALA A 104 4.06 -10.36 12.17
N VAL A 105 4.53 -11.39 12.87
CA VAL A 105 3.97 -11.78 14.17
C VAL A 105 4.47 -10.92 15.33
N PRO A 106 5.78 -10.64 15.49
CA PRO A 106 6.25 -9.90 16.67
C PRO A 106 6.03 -8.40 16.61
N ILE A 107 5.84 -7.80 15.44
CA ILE A 107 5.70 -6.34 15.28
C ILE A 107 4.31 -5.98 14.75
N MET A 108 3.95 -6.48 13.57
CA MET A 108 2.74 -6.01 12.89
C MET A 108 1.46 -6.47 13.60
N TRP A 109 1.42 -7.74 14.02
CA TRP A 109 0.25 -8.31 14.69
C TRP A 109 -0.08 -7.61 16.02
N PRO A 110 0.86 -7.36 16.95
CA PRO A 110 0.60 -6.57 18.15
C PRO A 110 0.03 -5.18 17.85
N GLY A 111 0.54 -4.50 16.82
CA GLY A 111 0.03 -3.19 16.41
C GLY A 111 -1.42 -3.23 15.92
N ALA A 112 -1.73 -4.20 15.06
CA ALA A 112 -3.09 -4.43 14.56
C ALA A 112 -4.05 -4.85 15.68
N ALA A 113 -3.63 -5.79 16.52
CA ALA A 113 -4.40 -6.25 17.67
C ALA A 113 -4.67 -5.13 18.67
N TYR A 114 -3.71 -4.22 18.90
CA TYR A 114 -3.92 -3.04 19.74
C TYR A 114 -5.00 -2.13 19.16
N ALA A 115 -4.93 -1.79 17.86
CA ALA A 115 -5.93 -0.96 17.21
C ALA A 115 -7.34 -1.58 17.25
N ARG A 116 -7.43 -2.89 17.01
CA ARG A 116 -8.69 -3.65 17.12
C ARG A 116 -9.25 -3.65 18.55
N ARG A 117 -8.40 -3.87 19.56
CA ARG A 117 -8.79 -3.84 20.98
C ARG A 117 -9.25 -2.46 21.41
N GLU A 118 -8.59 -1.39 20.95
CA GLU A 118 -9.01 -0.02 21.23
C GLU A 118 -10.39 0.27 20.63
N LEU A 119 -10.64 -0.14 19.37
CA LEU A 119 -11.97 -0.03 18.75
C LEU A 119 -13.04 -0.76 19.56
N ALA A 120 -12.75 -1.98 20.04
CA ALA A 120 -13.67 -2.72 20.91
C ALA A 120 -13.92 -2.01 22.25
N ALA A 121 -12.87 -1.46 22.88
CA ALA A 121 -12.98 -0.71 24.14
C ALA A 121 -13.80 0.59 23.99
N LEU A 122 -13.85 1.16 22.79
CA LEU A 122 -14.70 2.31 22.45
C LEU A 122 -16.15 1.91 22.13
N GLY A 123 -16.54 0.65 22.32
CA GLY A 123 -17.86 0.13 21.99
C GLY A 123 -18.08 -0.08 20.48
N LYS A 124 -17.00 -0.11 19.70
CA LYS A 124 -17.02 -0.17 18.23
C LYS A 124 -16.20 -1.35 17.70
N PRO A 125 -16.43 -2.60 18.17
CA PRO A 125 -15.67 -3.76 17.72
C PRO A 125 -15.76 -3.90 16.19
N LEU A 126 -14.72 -4.47 15.58
CA LEU A 126 -14.74 -4.76 14.14
C LEU A 126 -15.91 -5.70 13.81
N THR A 127 -16.65 -5.35 12.77
CA THR A 127 -17.81 -6.10 12.29
C THR A 127 -17.38 -7.13 11.25
N ALA A 128 -18.26 -8.09 10.93
CA ALA A 128 -18.04 -9.03 9.83
C ALA A 128 -17.79 -8.32 8.48
N ALA A 129 -18.41 -7.16 8.25
CA ALA A 129 -18.17 -6.36 7.05
C ALA A 129 -16.74 -5.82 7.00
N ASP A 130 -16.22 -5.32 8.13
CA ASP A 130 -14.84 -4.82 8.20
C ASP A 130 -13.83 -5.93 7.86
N TRP A 131 -14.06 -7.16 8.34
CA TRP A 131 -13.24 -8.33 8.00
C TRP A 131 -13.37 -8.73 6.54
N ARG A 132 -14.59 -8.79 6.02
CA ARG A 132 -14.86 -9.16 4.61
C ARG A 132 -14.18 -8.19 3.63
N TYR A 133 -14.17 -6.90 3.95
CA TYR A 133 -13.61 -5.87 3.07
C TYR A 133 -12.15 -5.52 3.40
N GLY A 134 -11.61 -5.97 4.52
CA GLY A 134 -10.26 -5.61 4.95
C GLY A 134 -9.18 -6.01 3.95
N ALA A 135 -9.08 -7.31 3.64
CA ALA A 135 -8.11 -7.82 2.68
C ALA A 135 -8.31 -7.25 1.25
N PRO A 136 -9.54 -7.20 0.68
CA PRO A 136 -9.78 -6.54 -0.60
C PRO A 136 -9.37 -5.07 -0.63
N THR A 137 -9.63 -4.32 0.45
CA THR A 137 -9.26 -2.91 0.54
C THR A 137 -7.75 -2.74 0.52
N MET A 138 -7.03 -3.50 1.34
CA MET A 138 -5.57 -3.43 1.40
C MET A 138 -4.92 -3.93 0.11
N GLY A 139 -5.45 -5.00 -0.49
CA GLY A 139 -5.02 -5.50 -1.79
C GLY A 139 -5.21 -4.46 -2.90
N ALA A 140 -6.34 -3.74 -2.91
CA ALA A 140 -6.58 -2.67 -3.87
C ALA A 140 -5.62 -1.48 -3.67
N VAL A 141 -5.32 -1.10 -2.43
CA VAL A 141 -4.34 -0.05 -2.11
C VAL A 141 -2.94 -0.45 -2.59
N ALA A 142 -2.50 -1.68 -2.30
CA ALA A 142 -1.20 -2.19 -2.73
C ALA A 142 -1.12 -2.29 -4.26
N LEU A 143 -2.15 -2.81 -4.92
CA LEU A 143 -2.22 -2.90 -6.38
C LEU A 143 -2.16 -1.52 -7.03
N ALA A 144 -2.92 -0.54 -6.50
CA ALA A 144 -2.89 0.83 -6.99
C ALA A 144 -1.48 1.43 -6.85
N ALA A 145 -0.82 1.24 -5.71
CA ALA A 145 0.56 1.68 -5.51
C ALA A 145 1.50 1.05 -6.55
N HIS A 146 1.41 -0.26 -6.78
CA HIS A 146 2.21 -0.98 -7.77
C HIS A 146 1.97 -0.51 -9.20
N VAL A 147 0.74 -0.20 -9.58
CA VAL A 147 0.42 0.36 -10.90
C VAL A 147 1.00 1.77 -11.03
N LEU A 148 0.81 2.62 -10.02
CA LEU A 148 1.26 4.01 -10.03
C LEU A 148 2.77 4.17 -10.16
N VAL A 149 3.57 3.28 -9.54
CA VAL A 149 5.04 3.34 -9.63
C VAL A 149 5.60 2.82 -10.96
N ARG A 150 4.79 2.09 -11.73
CA ARG A 150 5.17 1.62 -13.07
C ARG A 150 4.86 2.65 -14.16
N ILE A 151 4.08 3.68 -13.86
CA ILE A 151 3.79 4.76 -14.80
C ILE A 151 5.01 5.67 -14.90
N ASP A 152 5.57 5.81 -16.11
CA ASP A 152 6.58 6.82 -16.40
C ASP A 152 5.91 8.21 -16.49
N TRP A 153 5.68 8.80 -15.33
CA TRP A 153 5.09 10.13 -15.20
C TRP A 153 5.89 11.22 -15.92
N LEU A 154 7.21 11.06 -16.05
CA LEU A 154 8.06 12.02 -16.75
C LEU A 154 7.79 12.00 -18.26
N SER A 155 7.59 10.83 -18.85
CA SER A 155 7.19 10.70 -20.25
C SER A 155 5.83 11.33 -20.52
N LEU A 156 4.85 11.10 -19.63
CA LEU A 156 3.49 11.64 -19.76
C LEU A 156 3.46 13.16 -19.60
N LEU A 157 4.17 13.69 -18.62
CA LEU A 157 4.28 15.14 -18.39
C LEU A 157 5.01 15.84 -19.53
N ARG A 158 6.07 15.23 -20.07
CA ARG A 158 6.81 15.77 -21.22
C ARG A 158 5.97 15.76 -22.50
N SER A 159 5.23 14.67 -22.74
CA SER A 159 4.28 14.56 -23.86
C SER A 159 3.17 15.61 -23.77
N ARG A 160 2.62 15.86 -22.59
CA ARG A 160 1.60 16.91 -22.35
C ARG A 160 2.16 18.30 -22.60
N ARG A 161 3.38 18.59 -22.12
CA ARG A 161 4.06 19.88 -22.33
C ARG A 161 4.37 20.13 -23.81
N ASN A 162 4.82 19.10 -24.53
CA ASN A 162 5.10 19.21 -25.97
C ASN A 162 3.82 19.46 -26.78
N ARG A 163 2.69 18.81 -26.43
CA ARG A 163 1.39 19.10 -27.05
C ARG A 163 0.95 20.55 -26.85
N LEU A 164 1.04 21.08 -25.63
CA LEU A 164 0.67 22.47 -25.33
C LEU A 164 1.53 23.49 -26.09
N ARG A 165 2.84 23.25 -26.21
CA ARG A 165 3.74 24.09 -27.03
C ARG A 165 3.36 24.06 -28.51
N ARG A 166 2.99 22.89 -29.04
CA ARG A 166 2.63 22.73 -30.46
C ARG A 166 1.32 23.45 -30.78
N SER A 167 0.32 23.39 -29.89
CA SER A 167 -0.93 24.15 -30.07
C SER A 167 -0.74 25.66 -29.98
N GLN A 168 0.15 26.14 -29.09
CA GLN A 168 0.50 27.58 -29.03
C GLN A 168 1.24 28.05 -30.28
N GLY A 169 2.14 27.23 -30.84
CA GLY A 169 2.84 27.54 -32.08
C GLY A 169 1.89 27.64 -33.29
N CYS A 170 0.92 26.73 -33.42
CA CYS A 170 -0.09 26.79 -34.49
C CYS A 170 -1.05 27.98 -34.36
N ALA A 171 -1.42 28.38 -33.13
CA ALA A 171 -2.24 29.57 -32.91
C ALA A 171 -1.45 30.85 -33.30
N ALA A 172 -0.19 30.95 -32.87
CA ALA A 172 0.66 32.09 -33.20
C ALA A 172 0.97 32.24 -34.70
N SER A 173 1.07 31.13 -35.45
CA SER A 173 1.21 31.19 -36.91
C SER A 173 -0.09 31.61 -37.60
N ALA A 174 -1.25 31.19 -37.09
CA ALA A 174 -2.54 31.56 -37.65
C ALA A 174 -2.86 33.06 -37.46
N ASP A 175 -2.41 33.66 -36.36
CA ASP A 175 -2.56 35.11 -36.10
C ASP A 175 -1.54 35.97 -36.88
N ALA A 176 -0.46 35.38 -37.38
CA ALA A 176 0.55 36.09 -38.18
C ALA A 176 0.20 36.16 -39.68
N ASP A 177 -0.72 35.29 -40.13
CA ASP A 177 -1.19 35.20 -41.53
C ASP A 177 -2.54 35.92 -41.75
N ALA A 178 -3.05 36.65 -40.75
CA ALA A 178 -4.30 37.44 -40.78
C ALA A 178 -4.02 38.95 -40.78
#